data_AF-A0A0Q0AHN5-F1
#
_entry.id   AF-A0A0Q0AHN5-F1
#
_cell.length_a   1.000
_cell.length_b   1.000
_cell.length_c   1.000
_cell.angle_alpha   90.00
_cell.angle_beta   90.00
_cell.angle_gamma   90.00
#
_symmetry.space_group_name_H-M   'P 1'
#
loop_
_entity.id
_entity.type
_entity.pdbx_description
1 polymer ?
#
loop_
_entity_poly.entity_id
_entity_poly.type
_entity_poly.pdbx_seq_one_letter_code
_entity_poly.pdbx_strand_id
1 'polypeptide(L)'
;MILVTGGAGYIGAHIALELLEDGRDVVVLDNLCNSSREPLRRIEELCGRQVAFIHGDVRSKATLHRLFAQYPVKAVVHCAGLKAVGESVREPLRYFETNVSGSVNLCQAMAEAGVFDLLFSSSATVYGGCEQMPLDENCPLGLPTNPYGHSKLMAEHVMQSVARSDPRWSIGLLRYFNPIGAHPSGLLGESPCNTPNNLLPFLLQVANRLRPALHIFGSDYPTLDGTGVRDYLHVMDLAEGHLKALDKIHDERGVSVWNLGTGQGYSVLEVVHAFERISGKAVPLIFEPRRPGDIAACWSDPGKAARELDWRARFNLDSMLTDAWRWQCMNPQGYRPTALVS
;
A
#
# COMPACT_ATOMS: atom_id res chain seq x y z
N MET A 1 -13.25 -8.88 -15.45
CA MET A 1 -13.26 -7.66 -14.62
C MET A 1 -12.66 -7.97 -13.26
N ILE A 2 -11.78 -7.10 -12.76
CA ILE A 2 -11.10 -7.19 -11.47
C ILE A 2 -11.69 -6.14 -10.53
N LEU A 3 -12.06 -6.55 -9.32
CA LEU A 3 -12.49 -5.61 -8.27
C LEU A 3 -11.26 -5.11 -7.50
N VAL A 4 -11.04 -3.81 -7.45
CA VAL A 4 -10.02 -3.19 -6.59
C VAL A 4 -10.72 -2.42 -5.46
N THR A 5 -10.76 -3.01 -4.27
CA THR A 5 -11.25 -2.30 -3.08
C THR A 5 -10.17 -1.34 -2.57
N GLY A 6 -10.54 -0.13 -2.14
CA GLY A 6 -9.56 0.92 -1.82
C GLY A 6 -8.84 1.45 -3.07
N GLY A 7 -9.43 1.25 -4.26
CA GLY A 7 -8.83 1.54 -5.56
C GLY A 7 -8.69 3.03 -5.88
N ALA A 8 -9.27 3.94 -5.08
CA ALA A 8 -9.01 5.37 -5.19
C ALA A 8 -7.86 5.83 -4.27
N GLY A 9 -7.37 4.95 -3.39
CA GLY A 9 -6.20 5.19 -2.55
C GLY A 9 -4.89 5.18 -3.34
N TYR A 10 -3.78 5.50 -2.65
CA TYR A 10 -2.46 5.60 -3.27
C TYR A 10 -2.07 4.33 -4.06
N ILE A 11 -1.90 3.20 -3.39
CA ILE A 11 -1.46 1.96 -4.06
C ILE A 11 -2.56 1.41 -4.98
N GLY A 12 -3.82 1.43 -4.52
CA GLY A 12 -4.96 0.92 -5.28
C GLY A 12 -5.15 1.59 -6.63
N ALA A 13 -4.91 2.90 -6.72
CA ALA A 13 -5.02 3.62 -7.99
C ALA A 13 -3.90 3.24 -8.98
N HIS A 14 -2.67 3.03 -8.52
CA HIS A 14 -1.58 2.59 -9.39
C HIS A 14 -1.82 1.15 -9.87
N ILE A 15 -2.36 0.26 -9.01
CA ILE A 15 -2.77 -1.09 -9.43
C ILE A 15 -3.91 -1.03 -10.45
N ALA A 16 -4.92 -0.18 -10.22
CA ALA A 16 -6.03 -0.04 -11.16
C ALA A 16 -5.55 0.45 -12.53
N LEU A 17 -4.61 1.40 -12.57
CA LEU A 17 -3.97 1.85 -13.80
C LEU A 17 -3.24 0.70 -14.51
N GLU A 18 -2.36 -0.01 -13.80
CA GLU A 18 -1.59 -1.13 -14.36
C GLU A 18 -2.50 -2.21 -14.96
N LEU A 19 -3.58 -2.57 -14.25
CA LEU A 19 -4.58 -3.53 -14.75
C LEU A 19 -5.30 -3.04 -16.01
N LEU A 20 -5.59 -1.74 -16.11
CA LEU A 20 -6.25 -1.15 -17.28
C LEU A 20 -5.29 -1.05 -18.48
N GLU A 21 -4.01 -0.78 -18.25
CA GLU A 21 -2.99 -0.76 -19.30
C GLU A 21 -2.70 -2.18 -19.82
N ASP A 22 -2.79 -3.20 -18.96
CA ASP A 22 -2.75 -4.62 -19.35
C ASP A 22 -4.02 -5.10 -20.10
N GLY A 23 -5.02 -4.24 -20.27
CA GLY A 23 -6.25 -4.57 -21.00
C GLY A 23 -7.35 -5.20 -20.15
N ARG A 24 -7.16 -5.38 -18.84
CA ARG A 24 -8.20 -5.89 -17.94
C ARG A 24 -9.21 -4.81 -17.59
N ASP A 25 -10.48 -5.17 -17.45
CA ASP A 25 -11.50 -4.25 -16.93
C ASP A 25 -11.42 -4.16 -15.41
N VAL A 26 -11.59 -2.95 -14.86
CA VAL A 26 -11.51 -2.70 -13.41
C VAL A 26 -12.82 -2.09 -12.90
N VAL A 27 -13.26 -2.55 -11.73
CA VAL A 27 -14.25 -1.86 -10.90
C VAL A 27 -13.64 -1.51 -9.55
N VAL A 28 -13.80 -0.27 -9.12
CA VAL A 28 -13.28 0.25 -7.85
C VAL A 28 -14.39 0.36 -6.82
N LEU A 29 -14.14 -0.14 -5.61
CA LEU A 29 -14.95 0.12 -4.41
C LEU A 29 -14.12 0.94 -3.43
N ASP A 30 -14.56 2.15 -3.09
CA ASP A 30 -13.86 2.99 -2.11
C ASP A 30 -14.86 3.85 -1.34
N ASN A 31 -14.61 4.09 -0.05
CA ASN A 31 -15.44 4.98 0.78
C ASN A 31 -14.91 6.42 0.83
N LEU A 32 -13.73 6.66 0.26
CA LEU A 32 -13.03 7.94 0.17
C LEU A 32 -12.56 8.52 1.50
N CYS A 33 -12.46 7.70 2.56
CA CYS A 33 -12.06 8.19 3.89
C CYS A 33 -10.61 8.71 3.97
N ASN A 34 -9.75 8.29 3.04
CA ASN A 34 -8.36 8.76 2.92
C ASN A 34 -7.93 8.91 1.45
N SER A 35 -8.87 9.24 0.58
CA SER A 35 -8.67 9.41 -0.86
C SER A 35 -9.71 10.39 -1.44
N SER A 36 -9.74 10.55 -2.76
CA SER A 36 -10.75 11.34 -3.47
C SER A 36 -11.13 10.65 -4.79
N ARG A 37 -12.06 11.21 -5.56
CA ARG A 37 -12.40 10.66 -6.89
C ARG A 37 -11.38 11.02 -7.97
N GLU A 38 -10.54 12.02 -7.73
CA GLU A 38 -9.61 12.55 -8.73
C GLU A 38 -8.58 11.51 -9.23
N PRO A 39 -7.97 10.64 -8.40
CA PRO A 39 -7.13 9.55 -8.89
C PRO A 39 -7.78 8.73 -10.01
N LEU A 40 -9.08 8.44 -9.90
CA LEU A 40 -9.79 7.66 -10.92
C LEU A 40 -9.86 8.43 -12.24
N ARG A 41 -10.14 9.74 -12.19
CA ARG A 41 -10.09 10.59 -13.39
C ARG A 41 -8.69 10.62 -14.03
N ARG A 42 -7.63 10.71 -13.21
CA ARG A 42 -6.24 10.69 -13.69
C ARG A 42 -5.88 9.35 -14.34
N ILE A 43 -6.37 8.25 -13.78
CA ILE A 43 -6.22 6.91 -14.39
C ILE A 43 -6.90 6.89 -15.75
N GLU A 44 -8.15 7.36 -15.86
CA GLU A 44 -8.88 7.42 -17.14
C GLU A 44 -8.16 8.29 -18.20
N GLU A 45 -7.56 9.41 -17.77
CA GLU A 45 -6.74 10.26 -18.62
C GLU A 45 -5.47 9.54 -19.13
N LEU A 46 -4.83 8.76 -18.26
CA LEU A 46 -3.58 8.06 -18.59
C LEU A 46 -3.81 6.88 -19.54
N CYS A 47 -4.80 6.03 -19.27
CA CYS A 47 -5.01 4.81 -20.06
C CYS A 47 -6.08 4.95 -21.15
N GLY A 48 -6.83 6.07 -21.18
CA GLY A 48 -7.92 6.30 -22.14
C GLY A 48 -9.13 5.37 -21.94
N ARG A 49 -9.24 4.67 -20.80
CA ARG A 49 -10.32 3.74 -20.48
C ARG A 49 -11.06 4.20 -19.23
N GLN A 50 -12.38 4.01 -19.23
CA GLN A 50 -13.24 4.35 -18.10
C GLN A 50 -13.05 3.39 -16.92
N VAL A 51 -13.19 3.90 -15.70
CA VAL A 51 -13.11 3.11 -14.46
C VAL A 51 -14.48 3.06 -13.80
N ALA A 52 -15.06 1.87 -13.69
CA ALA A 52 -16.29 1.69 -12.93
C ALA A 52 -16.02 2.00 -11.45
N PHE A 53 -16.87 2.81 -10.83
CA PHE A 53 -16.69 3.23 -9.44
C PHE A 53 -17.95 3.05 -8.61
N ILE A 54 -17.78 2.45 -7.43
CA ILE A 54 -18.82 2.33 -6.41
C ILE A 54 -18.33 3.05 -5.16
N HIS A 55 -19.03 4.14 -4.80
CA HIS A 55 -18.83 4.77 -3.51
C HIS A 55 -19.51 3.92 -2.43
N GLY A 56 -18.71 3.31 -1.55
CA GLY A 56 -19.25 2.48 -0.49
C GLY A 56 -18.18 1.86 0.38
N ASP A 57 -18.62 1.18 1.44
CA ASP A 57 -17.74 0.61 2.45
C ASP A 57 -17.69 -0.92 2.34
N VAL A 58 -16.50 -1.51 2.42
CA VAL A 58 -16.31 -2.97 2.39
C VAL A 58 -16.97 -3.67 3.59
N ARG A 59 -17.26 -2.95 4.68
CA ARG A 59 -18.05 -3.46 5.80
C ARG A 59 -19.55 -3.58 5.47
N SER A 60 -20.03 -2.92 4.42
CA SER A 60 -21.44 -2.93 4.04
C SER A 60 -21.76 -4.16 3.17
N LYS A 61 -22.34 -5.20 3.78
CA LYS A 61 -22.82 -6.40 3.06
C LYS A 61 -23.74 -6.05 1.89
N ALA A 62 -24.68 -5.13 2.11
CA ALA A 62 -25.59 -4.69 1.05
C ALA A 62 -24.86 -4.06 -0.15
N THR A 63 -23.77 -3.31 0.11
CA THR A 63 -22.95 -2.73 -0.96
C THR A 63 -22.19 -3.81 -1.72
N LEU A 64 -21.58 -4.75 -1.01
CA LEU A 64 -20.88 -5.87 -1.63
C LEU A 64 -21.81 -6.75 -2.47
N HIS A 65 -23.01 -7.07 -1.97
CA HIS A 65 -23.98 -7.89 -2.70
C HIS A 65 -24.42 -7.19 -3.99
N ARG A 66 -24.71 -5.88 -3.94
CA ARG A 66 -25.03 -5.10 -5.14
C ARG A 66 -23.87 -5.08 -6.13
N LEU A 67 -22.63 -4.92 -5.64
CA LEU A 67 -21.44 -4.90 -6.47
C LEU A 67 -21.28 -6.21 -7.25
N PHE A 68 -21.29 -7.35 -6.55
CA PHE A 68 -21.12 -8.66 -7.18
C PHE A 68 -22.30 -9.06 -8.06
N ALA A 69 -23.51 -8.56 -7.80
CA ALA A 69 -24.66 -8.75 -8.68
C ALA A 69 -24.60 -7.89 -9.96
N GLN A 70 -24.00 -6.70 -9.87
CA GLN A 70 -23.94 -5.75 -10.99
C GLN A 70 -22.77 -6.02 -11.94
N TYR A 71 -21.63 -6.50 -11.43
CA TYR A 71 -20.40 -6.63 -12.18
C TYR A 71 -19.92 -8.09 -12.24
N PRO A 72 -19.46 -8.59 -13.42
CA PRO A 72 -18.94 -9.94 -13.56
C PRO A 72 -17.50 -10.04 -13.04
N VAL A 73 -17.32 -9.82 -11.74
CA VAL A 73 -16.02 -9.87 -11.07
C VAL A 73 -15.44 -11.29 -11.16
N LYS A 74 -14.17 -11.39 -11.52
CA LYS A 74 -13.44 -12.67 -11.63
C LYS A 74 -12.39 -12.87 -10.55
N ALA A 75 -11.81 -11.77 -10.07
CA ALA A 75 -10.87 -11.77 -8.97
C ALA A 75 -10.93 -10.42 -8.23
N VAL A 76 -10.39 -10.41 -7.01
CA VAL A 76 -10.40 -9.24 -6.14
C VAL A 76 -8.99 -8.88 -5.72
N VAL A 77 -8.64 -7.59 -5.78
CA VAL A 77 -7.49 -7.00 -5.13
C VAL A 77 -7.98 -6.17 -3.94
N HIS A 78 -7.66 -6.62 -2.72
CA HIS A 78 -8.15 -6.04 -1.49
C HIS A 78 -7.15 -5.06 -0.86
N CYS A 79 -7.21 -3.78 -1.29
CA CYS A 79 -6.42 -2.69 -0.70
C CYS A 79 -7.18 -1.87 0.36
N ALA A 80 -8.50 -2.02 0.48
CA ALA A 80 -9.29 -1.25 1.45
C ALA A 80 -8.87 -1.58 2.89
N GLY A 81 -8.44 -0.55 3.63
CA GLY A 81 -8.05 -0.66 5.02
C GLY A 81 -7.44 0.62 5.57
N LEU A 82 -7.47 0.79 6.89
CA LEU A 82 -6.73 1.83 7.58
C LEU A 82 -5.27 1.39 7.76
N LYS A 83 -4.33 2.33 7.58
CA LYS A 83 -2.89 2.01 7.44
C LYS A 83 -1.92 2.76 8.36
N ALA A 84 -2.39 3.71 9.16
CA ALA A 84 -1.50 4.56 9.96
C ALA A 84 -1.19 3.91 11.32
N VAL A 85 0.05 3.44 11.50
CA VAL A 85 0.53 2.79 12.74
C VAL A 85 0.20 3.62 13.99
N GLY A 86 0.56 4.91 14.00
CA GLY A 86 0.33 5.77 15.15
C GLY A 86 -1.15 6.05 15.44
N GLU A 87 -2.01 6.13 14.42
CA GLU A 87 -3.46 6.27 14.60
C GLU A 87 -4.05 4.97 15.15
N SER A 88 -3.57 3.81 14.71
CA SER A 88 -4.05 2.51 15.17
C SER A 88 -3.88 2.29 16.67
N VAL A 89 -2.83 2.84 17.26
CA VAL A 89 -2.60 2.80 18.72
C VAL A 89 -3.64 3.66 19.45
N ARG A 90 -4.08 4.78 18.87
CA ARG A 90 -5.08 5.68 19.45
C ARG A 90 -6.51 5.17 19.23
N GLU A 91 -6.78 4.54 18.08
CA GLU A 91 -8.11 4.09 17.66
C GLU A 91 -8.13 2.59 17.28
N PRO A 92 -7.75 1.67 18.18
CA PRO A 92 -7.58 0.25 17.85
C PRO A 92 -8.86 -0.42 17.32
N LEU A 93 -10.02 -0.12 17.92
CA LEU A 93 -11.30 -0.73 17.53
C LEU A 93 -11.67 -0.40 16.08
N ARG A 94 -11.43 0.84 15.64
CA ARG A 94 -11.70 1.29 14.27
C ARG A 94 -10.83 0.54 13.26
N TYR A 95 -9.58 0.23 13.62
CA TYR A 95 -8.67 -0.57 12.80
C TYR A 95 -9.11 -2.02 12.70
N PHE A 96 -9.50 -2.65 13.82
CA PHE A 96 -9.99 -4.03 13.78
C PHE A 96 -11.31 -4.16 13.02
N GLU A 97 -12.26 -3.26 13.24
CA GLU A 97 -13.54 -3.26 12.51
C GLU A 97 -13.34 -3.07 11.00
N THR A 98 -12.48 -2.11 10.61
CA THR A 98 -12.24 -1.85 9.18
C THR A 98 -11.45 -2.97 8.52
N ASN A 99 -10.31 -3.34 9.09
CA ASN A 99 -9.36 -4.23 8.42
C ASN A 99 -9.72 -5.70 8.58
N VAL A 100 -10.20 -6.13 9.76
CA VAL A 100 -10.54 -7.54 10.01
C VAL A 100 -11.99 -7.81 9.59
N SER A 101 -12.97 -7.10 10.17
CA SER A 101 -14.38 -7.35 9.83
C SER A 101 -14.68 -7.00 8.37
N GLY A 102 -14.04 -5.97 7.81
CA GLY A 102 -14.10 -5.67 6.38
C GLY A 102 -13.59 -6.81 5.50
N SER A 103 -12.43 -7.41 5.84
CA SER A 103 -11.90 -8.58 5.12
C SER A 103 -12.85 -9.78 5.21
N VAL A 104 -13.41 -10.05 6.40
CA VAL A 104 -14.39 -11.13 6.60
C VAL A 104 -15.64 -10.92 5.73
N ASN A 105 -16.21 -9.71 5.73
CA ASN A 105 -17.39 -9.40 4.94
C ASN A 105 -17.11 -9.53 3.43
N LEU A 106 -15.93 -9.12 2.98
CA LEU A 106 -15.52 -9.28 1.59
C LEU A 106 -15.41 -10.77 1.21
N CYS A 107 -14.73 -11.59 2.01
CA CYS A 107 -14.60 -13.02 1.74
C CYS A 107 -15.96 -13.73 1.71
N GLN A 108 -16.90 -13.34 2.60
CA GLN A 108 -18.27 -13.85 2.58
C GLN A 108 -18.99 -13.52 1.26
N ALA A 109 -18.99 -12.25 0.86
CA ALA A 109 -19.64 -11.82 -0.37
C ALA A 109 -19.00 -12.45 -1.63
N MET A 110 -17.68 -12.61 -1.64
CA MET A 110 -16.95 -13.31 -2.69
C MET A 110 -17.41 -14.77 -2.83
N ALA A 111 -17.46 -15.52 -1.72
CA ALA A 111 -17.92 -16.91 -1.74
C ALA A 111 -19.37 -17.04 -2.21
N GLU A 112 -20.27 -16.15 -1.75
CA GLU A 112 -21.68 -16.12 -2.18
C GLU A 112 -21.81 -15.82 -3.69
N ALA A 113 -20.93 -14.98 -4.23
CA ALA A 113 -20.87 -14.63 -5.65
C ALA A 113 -20.12 -15.67 -6.53
N GLY A 114 -19.52 -16.69 -5.92
CA GLY A 114 -18.73 -17.69 -6.63
C GLY A 114 -17.37 -17.16 -7.14
N VAL A 115 -16.80 -16.15 -6.49
CA VAL A 115 -15.49 -15.56 -6.81
C VAL A 115 -14.48 -16.02 -5.76
N PHE A 116 -13.36 -16.61 -6.18
CA PHE A 116 -12.43 -17.29 -5.28
C PHE A 116 -10.96 -16.87 -5.41
N ASP A 117 -10.65 -15.97 -6.34
CA ASP A 117 -9.30 -15.44 -6.56
C ASP A 117 -9.16 -14.10 -5.81
N LEU A 118 -8.26 -14.05 -4.82
CA LEU A 118 -8.06 -12.90 -3.94
C LEU A 118 -6.57 -12.55 -3.78
N LEU A 119 -6.20 -11.33 -4.14
CA LEU A 119 -4.96 -10.72 -3.66
C LEU A 119 -5.25 -9.83 -2.45
N PHE A 120 -4.52 -10.04 -1.37
CA PHE A 120 -4.64 -9.24 -0.15
C PHE A 120 -3.41 -8.38 0.08
N SER A 121 -3.67 -7.09 0.33
CA SER A 121 -2.66 -6.14 0.78
C SER A 121 -2.27 -6.40 2.23
N SER A 122 -1.29 -7.26 2.45
CA SER A 122 -0.65 -7.44 3.76
C SER A 122 0.51 -6.43 3.95
N SER A 123 1.36 -6.66 4.95
CA SER A 123 2.36 -5.69 5.41
C SER A 123 3.52 -6.38 6.11
N ALA A 124 4.75 -5.89 5.95
CA ALA A 124 5.92 -6.36 6.68
C ALA A 124 5.75 -6.27 8.22
N THR A 125 4.80 -5.47 8.71
CA THR A 125 4.45 -5.41 10.14
C THR A 125 3.98 -6.74 10.74
N VAL A 126 3.56 -7.71 9.92
CA VAL A 126 3.15 -9.05 10.40
C VAL A 126 4.32 -9.89 10.92
N TYR A 127 5.56 -9.55 10.52
CA TYR A 127 6.77 -10.16 11.06
C TYR A 127 7.08 -9.70 12.50
N GLY A 128 6.41 -8.65 12.98
CA GLY A 128 6.55 -8.16 14.36
C GLY A 128 7.99 -7.80 14.69
N GLY A 129 8.51 -8.38 15.77
CA GLY A 129 9.89 -8.18 16.26
C GLY A 129 10.92 -9.16 15.71
N CYS A 130 10.72 -9.73 14.51
CA CYS A 130 11.71 -10.61 13.90
C CYS A 130 13.07 -9.89 13.77
N GLU A 131 14.11 -10.45 14.39
CA GLU A 131 15.46 -9.88 14.38
C GLU A 131 16.30 -10.36 13.18
N GLN A 132 15.84 -11.38 12.47
CA GLN A 132 16.50 -11.86 11.25
C GLN A 132 16.30 -10.85 10.13
N MET A 133 17.39 -10.48 9.45
CA MET A 133 17.37 -9.65 8.26
C MET A 133 18.33 -10.21 7.19
N PRO A 134 17.97 -10.20 5.89
CA PRO A 134 16.66 -9.80 5.34
C PRO A 134 15.51 -10.72 5.78
N LEU A 135 14.27 -10.22 5.71
CA LEU A 135 13.06 -10.99 6.01
C LEU A 135 12.58 -11.76 4.77
N ASP A 136 12.63 -13.09 4.82
CA ASP A 136 11.97 -13.97 3.84
C ASP A 136 10.57 -14.39 4.34
N GLU A 137 9.80 -15.10 3.50
CA GLU A 137 8.44 -15.53 3.87
C GLU A 137 8.40 -16.72 4.84
N ASN A 138 9.53 -17.37 5.12
CA ASN A 138 9.66 -18.41 6.12
C ASN A 138 9.97 -17.83 7.52
N CYS A 139 10.35 -16.55 7.60
CA CYS A 139 10.48 -15.86 8.87
C CYS A 139 9.19 -16.02 9.69
N PRO A 140 9.31 -16.31 11.00
CA PRO A 140 8.15 -16.52 11.84
C PRO A 140 7.31 -15.26 11.91
N LEU A 141 5.99 -15.42 11.86
CA LEU A 141 5.07 -14.33 12.15
C LEU A 141 5.19 -14.01 13.64
N GLY A 142 5.59 -12.76 13.92
CA GLY A 142 5.79 -12.29 15.29
C GLY A 142 4.50 -11.75 15.89
N LEU A 143 4.59 -11.30 17.16
CA LEU A 143 3.57 -10.43 17.74
C LEU A 143 3.77 -9.02 17.17
N PRO A 144 2.85 -8.50 16.33
CA PRO A 144 3.00 -7.15 15.79
C PRO A 144 3.03 -6.11 16.91
N THR A 145 3.78 -5.02 16.74
CA THR A 145 3.98 -4.01 17.79
C THR A 145 2.83 -3.00 17.91
N ASN A 146 1.80 -3.10 17.07
CA ASN A 146 0.74 -2.11 16.97
C ASN A 146 -0.57 -2.71 16.39
N PRO A 147 -1.75 -2.11 16.68
CA PRO A 147 -3.05 -2.62 16.24
C PRO A 147 -3.21 -2.74 14.71
N TYR A 148 -2.58 -1.87 13.91
CA TYR A 148 -2.55 -2.02 12.46
C TYR A 148 -1.89 -3.34 12.05
N GLY A 149 -0.70 -3.63 12.55
CA GLY A 149 0.01 -4.89 12.27
C GLY A 149 -0.78 -6.11 12.75
N HIS A 150 -1.39 -6.04 13.93
CA HIS A 150 -2.30 -7.08 14.42
C HIS A 150 -3.47 -7.33 13.47
N SER A 151 -4.10 -6.27 12.98
CA SER A 151 -5.24 -6.38 12.07
C SER A 151 -4.87 -7.06 10.74
N LYS A 152 -3.66 -6.80 10.20
CA LYS A 152 -3.16 -7.46 9.00
C LYS A 152 -2.88 -8.94 9.24
N LEU A 153 -2.23 -9.28 10.35
CA LEU A 153 -1.98 -10.68 10.72
C LEU A 153 -3.29 -11.45 10.95
N MET A 154 -4.27 -10.84 11.61
CA MET A 154 -5.60 -11.44 11.80
C MET A 154 -6.32 -11.67 10.46
N ALA A 155 -6.24 -10.72 9.53
CA ALA A 155 -6.81 -10.88 8.19
C ALA A 155 -6.09 -11.99 7.39
N GLU A 156 -4.76 -12.11 7.49
CA GLU A 156 -4.03 -13.27 6.92
C GLU A 156 -4.55 -14.60 7.49
N HIS A 157 -4.73 -14.69 8.81
CA HIS A 157 -5.28 -15.89 9.43
C HIS A 157 -6.70 -16.21 8.95
N VAL A 158 -7.58 -15.20 8.81
CA VAL A 158 -8.91 -15.40 8.23
C VAL A 158 -8.80 -16.02 6.84
N MET A 159 -7.96 -15.46 5.97
CA MET A 159 -7.78 -15.95 4.60
C MET A 159 -7.18 -17.35 4.54
N GLN A 160 -6.19 -17.64 5.37
CA GLN A 160 -5.62 -18.98 5.51
C GLN A 160 -6.66 -20.00 5.99
N SER A 161 -7.49 -19.64 6.96
CA SER A 161 -8.58 -20.51 7.44
C SER A 161 -9.61 -20.76 6.35
N VAL A 162 -10.00 -19.72 5.60
CA VAL A 162 -10.97 -19.84 4.51
C VAL A 162 -10.43 -20.77 3.41
N ALA A 163 -9.20 -20.56 2.94
CA ALA A 163 -8.59 -21.40 1.92
C ALA A 163 -8.34 -22.86 2.36
N ARG A 164 -8.10 -23.09 3.66
CA ARG A 164 -8.05 -24.45 4.22
C ARG A 164 -9.43 -25.13 4.27
N SER A 165 -10.49 -24.34 4.49
CA SER A 165 -11.85 -24.85 4.61
C SER A 165 -12.52 -25.14 3.26
N ASP A 166 -12.12 -24.42 2.21
CA ASP A 166 -12.69 -24.54 0.87
C ASP A 166 -11.56 -24.46 -0.19
N PRO A 167 -11.26 -25.57 -0.89
CA PRO A 167 -10.13 -25.67 -1.81
C PRO A 167 -10.32 -24.86 -3.11
N ARG A 168 -11.50 -24.25 -3.32
CA ARG A 168 -11.73 -23.37 -4.48
C ARG A 168 -10.94 -22.07 -4.38
N TRP A 169 -10.62 -21.63 -3.17
CA TRP A 169 -9.90 -20.38 -2.93
C TRP A 169 -8.48 -20.42 -3.48
N SER A 170 -8.10 -19.31 -4.13
CA SER A 170 -6.73 -19.00 -4.46
C SER A 170 -6.39 -17.61 -3.92
N ILE A 171 -5.48 -17.55 -2.96
CA ILE A 171 -5.20 -16.33 -2.21
C ILE A 171 -3.72 -15.99 -2.27
N GLY A 172 -3.41 -14.77 -2.72
CA GLY A 172 -2.08 -14.18 -2.61
C GLY A 172 -2.00 -13.20 -1.45
N LEU A 173 -1.17 -13.49 -0.45
CA LEU A 173 -0.85 -12.57 0.65
C LEU A 173 0.40 -11.77 0.29
N LEU A 174 0.21 -10.52 -0.13
CA LEU A 174 1.30 -9.65 -0.56
C LEU A 174 1.76 -8.78 0.62
N ARG A 175 2.92 -9.10 1.19
CA ARG A 175 3.51 -8.37 2.32
C ARG A 175 4.36 -7.23 1.79
N TYR A 176 3.77 -6.05 1.71
CA TYR A 176 4.50 -4.86 1.27
C TYR A 176 5.43 -4.35 2.36
N PHE A 177 6.55 -3.79 1.95
CA PHE A 177 7.43 -3.03 2.83
C PHE A 177 7.00 -1.55 2.86
N ASN A 178 7.77 -0.62 2.28
CA ASN A 178 7.46 0.80 2.35
C ASN A 178 7.28 1.41 0.94
N PRO A 179 6.07 1.33 0.36
CA PRO A 179 5.82 1.88 -0.97
C PRO A 179 5.95 3.40 -1.00
N ILE A 180 6.73 3.91 -1.94
CA ILE A 180 6.99 5.34 -2.19
C ILE A 180 7.05 5.61 -3.71
N GLY A 181 7.19 6.86 -4.12
CA GLY A 181 7.18 7.25 -5.53
C GLY A 181 5.84 7.81 -6.00
N ALA A 182 5.68 7.85 -7.31
CA ALA A 182 4.48 8.25 -8.01
C ALA A 182 4.51 7.67 -9.42
N HIS A 183 3.44 7.80 -10.19
CA HIS A 183 3.48 7.50 -11.61
C HIS A 183 4.40 8.49 -12.34
N PRO A 184 5.24 8.05 -13.30
CA PRO A 184 6.23 8.90 -13.96
C PRO A 184 5.63 10.09 -14.73
N SER A 185 4.35 10.05 -15.12
CA SER A 185 3.68 11.23 -15.70
C SER A 185 3.54 12.41 -14.75
N GLY A 186 3.67 12.19 -13.43
CA GLY A 186 3.36 13.18 -12.40
C GLY A 186 1.86 13.45 -12.21
N LEU A 187 0.96 12.73 -12.90
CA LEU A 187 -0.49 12.90 -12.77
C LEU A 187 -1.10 12.11 -11.61
N LEU A 188 -0.45 11.01 -11.19
CA LEU A 188 -0.91 10.09 -10.15
C LEU A 188 0.19 9.86 -9.11
N GLY A 189 -0.15 9.96 -7.83
CA GLY A 189 0.76 9.91 -6.67
C GLY A 189 0.01 9.92 -5.33
N GLU A 190 0.74 10.03 -4.20
CA GLU A 190 0.19 9.91 -2.84
C GLU A 190 -0.35 11.24 -2.28
N SER A 191 -1.68 11.34 -2.11
CA SER A 191 -2.35 12.54 -1.55
C SER A 191 -3.29 12.16 -0.40
N PRO A 192 -2.77 11.91 0.82
CA PRO A 192 -3.61 11.59 1.98
C PRO A 192 -4.50 12.77 2.37
N CYS A 193 -5.70 12.49 2.89
CA CYS A 193 -6.66 13.54 3.28
C CYS A 193 -6.21 14.30 4.54
N ASN A 194 -5.61 13.56 5.47
CA ASN A 194 -5.12 14.07 6.74
C ASN A 194 -3.61 14.35 6.69
N THR A 195 -3.08 14.96 7.76
CA THR A 195 -1.64 15.08 7.95
C THR A 195 -0.96 13.73 7.71
N PRO A 196 0.03 13.64 6.80
CA PRO A 196 0.69 12.37 6.52
C PRO A 196 1.32 11.75 7.76
N ASN A 197 1.17 10.44 7.90
CA ASN A 197 1.87 9.66 8.94
C ASN A 197 3.13 8.97 8.42
N ASN A 198 3.27 8.88 7.08
CA ASN A 198 4.40 8.26 6.39
C ASN A 198 5.47 9.31 6.07
N LEU A 199 6.74 8.86 6.02
CA LEU A 199 7.91 9.73 5.84
C LEU A 199 7.81 10.59 4.57
N LEU A 200 7.64 9.96 3.40
CA LEU A 200 7.78 10.66 2.13
C LEU A 200 6.73 11.77 1.93
N PRO A 201 5.41 11.55 2.11
CA PRO A 201 4.47 12.65 1.90
C PRO A 201 4.63 13.78 2.90
N PHE A 202 5.13 13.51 4.12
CA PHE A 202 5.45 14.57 5.08
C PHE A 202 6.67 15.38 4.61
N LEU A 203 7.73 14.69 4.18
CA LEU A 203 8.93 15.29 3.61
C LEU A 203 8.59 16.16 2.39
N LEU A 204 7.74 15.67 1.49
CA LEU A 204 7.26 16.43 0.33
C LEU A 204 6.49 17.70 0.73
N GLN A 205 5.68 17.66 1.80
CA GLN A 205 5.01 18.84 2.33
C GLN A 205 5.98 19.86 2.93
N VAL A 206 7.08 19.41 3.54
CA VAL A 206 8.17 20.30 4.02
C VAL A 206 8.88 20.95 2.83
N ALA A 207 9.21 20.17 1.80
CA ALA A 207 9.85 20.67 0.58
C ALA A 207 8.98 21.71 -0.16
N ASN A 208 7.64 21.53 -0.13
CA ASN A 208 6.66 22.49 -0.64
C ASN A 208 6.28 23.61 0.35
N ARG A 209 6.99 23.73 1.48
CA ARG A 209 6.78 24.78 2.51
C ARG A 209 5.38 24.79 3.13
N LEU A 210 4.63 23.71 2.99
CA LEU A 210 3.36 23.50 3.72
C LEU A 210 3.62 23.18 5.19
N ARG A 211 4.86 22.77 5.53
CA ARG A 211 5.32 22.49 6.88
C ARG A 211 6.71 23.07 7.10
N PRO A 212 7.04 23.48 8.34
CA PRO A 212 8.30 24.16 8.63
C PRO A 212 9.52 23.21 8.66
N ALA A 213 9.34 21.98 9.13
CA ALA A 213 10.41 21.00 9.30
C ALA A 213 9.88 19.56 9.29
N LEU A 214 10.76 18.61 8.98
CA LEU A 214 10.53 17.17 9.06
C LEU A 214 10.92 16.66 10.45
N HIS A 215 10.02 15.93 11.10
CA HIS A 215 10.27 15.32 12.40
C HIS A 215 10.88 13.92 12.22
N ILE A 216 12.06 13.70 12.80
CA ILE A 216 12.81 12.44 12.78
C ILE A 216 12.60 11.73 14.11
N PHE A 217 11.83 10.65 14.11
CA PHE A 217 11.48 9.92 15.33
C PHE A 217 12.55 8.89 15.70
N GLY A 218 13.41 9.24 16.66
CA GLY A 218 14.51 8.41 17.13
C GLY A 218 15.80 8.62 16.32
N SER A 219 16.90 8.80 17.06
CA SER A 219 18.26 8.99 16.53
C SER A 219 19.29 8.13 17.29
N ASP A 220 18.81 7.09 17.95
CA ASP A 220 19.54 6.22 18.86
C ASP A 220 19.27 4.73 18.61
N TYR A 221 18.64 4.39 17.47
CA TYR A 221 18.46 3.00 17.05
C TYR A 221 19.82 2.34 16.74
N PRO A 222 19.95 1.01 16.90
CA PRO A 222 21.17 0.27 16.54
C PRO A 222 21.32 0.14 15.02
N THR A 223 21.52 1.27 14.35
CA THR A 223 21.63 1.47 12.90
C THR A 223 22.77 2.45 12.64
N LEU A 224 23.30 2.50 11.43
CA LEU A 224 24.54 3.23 11.13
C LEU A 224 24.49 4.72 11.52
N ASP A 225 23.36 5.38 11.32
CA ASP A 225 23.15 6.80 11.63
C ASP A 225 22.16 7.06 12.78
N GLY A 226 21.76 6.00 13.48
CA GLY A 226 20.81 6.07 14.60
C GLY A 226 19.34 6.17 14.21
N THR A 227 19.00 6.34 12.93
CA THR A 227 17.61 6.50 12.46
C THR A 227 17.02 5.21 11.89
N GLY A 228 15.69 5.11 11.84
CA GLY A 228 15.00 3.91 11.38
C GLY A 228 15.32 3.55 9.93
N VAL A 229 15.64 2.27 9.68
CA VAL A 229 15.95 1.73 8.35
C VAL A 229 14.75 0.97 7.78
N ARG A 230 14.38 1.25 6.53
CA ARG A 230 13.23 0.63 5.85
C ARG A 230 13.57 0.26 4.41
N ASP A 231 12.93 -0.79 3.90
CA ASP A 231 12.94 -1.14 2.48
C ASP A 231 11.88 -0.34 1.73
N TYR A 232 12.35 0.68 1.02
CA TYR A 232 11.51 1.53 0.20
C TYR A 232 11.32 0.91 -1.18
N LEU A 233 10.07 0.76 -1.61
CA LEU A 233 9.69 0.14 -2.88
C LEU A 233 8.96 1.16 -3.76
N HIS A 234 9.28 1.23 -5.05
CA HIS A 234 8.55 2.10 -5.97
C HIS A 234 7.10 1.60 -6.16
N VAL A 235 6.12 2.50 -6.11
CA VAL A 235 4.70 2.13 -6.21
C VAL A 235 4.34 1.49 -7.55
N MET A 236 5.03 1.85 -8.64
CA MET A 236 4.86 1.19 -9.94
C MET A 236 5.42 -0.24 -9.95
N ASP A 237 6.58 -0.49 -9.33
CA ASP A 237 7.07 -1.87 -9.15
C ASP A 237 6.06 -2.69 -8.34
N LEU A 238 5.51 -2.08 -7.28
CA LEU A 238 4.48 -2.73 -6.48
C LEU A 238 3.22 -3.04 -7.30
N ALA A 239 2.75 -2.11 -8.13
CA ALA A 239 1.58 -2.30 -8.98
C ALA A 239 1.80 -3.44 -9.99
N GLU A 240 2.94 -3.48 -10.67
CA GLU A 240 3.34 -4.59 -11.54
C GLU A 240 3.38 -5.92 -10.78
N GLY A 241 3.87 -5.91 -9.53
CA GLY A 241 3.88 -7.11 -8.67
C GLY A 241 2.48 -7.68 -8.42
N HIS A 242 1.43 -6.84 -8.41
CA HIS A 242 0.05 -7.32 -8.34
C HIS A 242 -0.41 -7.99 -9.61
N LEU A 243 -0.02 -7.46 -10.78
CA LEU A 243 -0.36 -8.07 -12.06
C LEU A 243 0.23 -9.49 -12.13
N LYS A 244 1.51 -9.63 -11.79
CA LYS A 244 2.21 -10.93 -11.74
C LYS A 244 1.60 -11.89 -10.71
N ALA A 245 1.30 -11.39 -9.51
CA ALA A 245 0.66 -12.20 -8.48
C ALA A 245 -0.75 -12.65 -8.89
N LEU A 246 -1.50 -11.80 -9.60
CA LEU A 246 -2.85 -12.10 -10.06
C LEU A 246 -2.83 -13.24 -11.09
N ASP A 247 -1.88 -13.21 -12.01
CA ASP A 247 -1.68 -14.29 -12.99
C ASP A 247 -1.29 -15.59 -12.29
N LYS A 248 -0.39 -15.51 -11.31
CA LYS A 248 0.06 -16.68 -10.53
C LYS A 248 -1.10 -17.35 -9.77
N ILE A 249 -1.93 -16.57 -9.08
CA ILE A 249 -3.02 -17.15 -8.27
C ILE A 249 -4.16 -17.71 -9.14
N HIS A 250 -4.31 -17.26 -10.39
CA HIS A 250 -5.34 -17.79 -11.28
C HIS A 250 -5.17 -19.30 -11.52
N ASP A 251 -3.92 -19.74 -11.67
CA ASP A 251 -3.55 -21.13 -11.97
C ASP A 251 -3.30 -21.99 -10.72
N GLU A 252 -3.22 -21.37 -9.54
CA GLU A 252 -2.93 -22.06 -8.27
C GLU A 252 -4.13 -22.07 -7.33
N ARG A 253 -4.09 -22.91 -6.30
CA ARG A 253 -5.11 -22.95 -5.24
C ARG A 253 -4.43 -22.95 -3.88
N GLY A 254 -5.17 -22.55 -2.86
CA GLY A 254 -4.67 -22.39 -1.51
C GLY A 254 -4.12 -20.98 -1.27
N VAL A 255 -3.03 -20.90 -0.50
CA VAL A 255 -2.44 -19.62 -0.10
C VAL A 255 -0.99 -19.54 -0.53
N SER A 256 -0.68 -18.50 -1.29
CA SER A 256 0.68 -18.12 -1.63
C SER A 256 1.02 -16.80 -0.94
N VAL A 257 2.27 -16.66 -0.50
CA VAL A 257 2.75 -15.52 0.28
C VAL A 257 3.99 -14.96 -0.38
N TRP A 258 4.05 -13.65 -0.59
CA TRP A 258 5.19 -12.98 -1.21
C TRP A 258 5.53 -11.67 -0.50
N ASN A 259 6.80 -11.49 -0.19
CA ASN A 259 7.38 -10.21 0.20
C ASN A 259 7.61 -9.39 -1.06
N LEU A 260 7.03 -8.18 -1.09
CA LEU A 260 7.27 -7.22 -2.16
C LEU A 260 8.09 -6.05 -1.58
N GLY A 261 9.37 -6.05 -1.94
CA GLY A 261 10.37 -5.05 -1.57
C GLY A 261 11.58 -5.14 -2.49
N THR A 262 12.57 -4.27 -2.25
CA THR A 262 13.80 -4.20 -3.05
C THR A 262 14.92 -5.08 -2.50
N GLY A 263 14.82 -5.44 -1.22
CA GLY A 263 15.87 -6.06 -0.43
C GLY A 263 16.99 -5.10 0.00
N GLN A 264 16.79 -3.79 -0.17
CA GLN A 264 17.72 -2.76 0.26
C GLN A 264 17.07 -1.88 1.33
N GLY A 265 17.69 -1.81 2.51
CA GLY A 265 17.27 -0.90 3.56
C GLY A 265 17.93 0.47 3.42
N TYR A 266 17.15 1.55 3.58
CA TYR A 266 17.64 2.91 3.70
C TYR A 266 17.17 3.54 5.01
N SER A 267 18.04 4.29 5.67
CA SER A 267 17.72 5.08 6.85
C SER A 267 16.83 6.28 6.53
N VAL A 268 16.30 6.95 7.55
CA VAL A 268 15.54 8.19 7.35
C VAL A 268 16.45 9.29 6.78
N LEU A 269 17.69 9.41 7.27
CA LEU A 269 18.62 10.45 6.80
C LEU A 269 19.14 10.17 5.39
N GLU A 270 19.34 8.91 5.01
CA GLU A 270 19.70 8.55 3.63
C GLU A 270 18.60 8.99 2.64
N VAL A 271 17.33 8.80 3.00
CA VAL A 271 16.19 9.28 2.19
C VAL A 271 16.16 10.81 2.11
N VAL A 272 16.40 11.50 3.22
CA VAL A 272 16.46 12.97 3.25
C VAL A 272 17.59 13.48 2.34
N HIS A 273 18.82 12.99 2.52
CA HIS A 273 19.96 13.43 1.72
C HIS A 273 19.78 13.11 0.23
N ALA A 274 19.24 11.93 -0.10
CA ALA A 274 18.91 11.60 -1.48
C ALA A 274 17.87 12.58 -2.06
N PHE A 275 16.84 12.92 -1.30
CA PHE A 275 15.84 13.90 -1.72
C PHE A 275 16.42 15.30 -1.92
N GLU A 276 17.24 15.80 -0.98
CA GLU A 276 17.87 17.13 -1.10
C GLU A 276 18.73 17.22 -2.35
N ARG A 277 19.49 16.15 -2.65
CA ARG A 277 20.32 16.04 -3.86
C ARG A 277 19.49 16.08 -5.15
N ILE A 278 18.35 15.42 -5.18
CA ILE A 278 17.48 15.33 -6.37
C ILE A 278 16.65 16.59 -6.58
N SER A 279 16.10 17.14 -5.49
CA SER A 279 15.17 18.27 -5.54
C SER A 279 15.89 19.63 -5.53
N GLY A 280 17.13 19.68 -5.06
CA GLY A 280 17.84 20.93 -4.75
C GLY A 280 17.19 21.73 -3.62
N LYS A 281 16.30 21.11 -2.82
CA LYS A 281 15.61 21.76 -1.69
C LYS A 281 16.20 21.25 -0.39
N ALA A 282 16.59 22.17 0.49
CA ALA A 282 16.94 21.83 1.86
C ALA A 282 15.69 21.38 2.63
N VAL A 283 15.83 20.37 3.49
CA VAL A 283 14.77 19.83 4.35
C VAL A 283 15.16 20.09 5.81
N PRO A 284 14.58 21.11 6.47
CA PRO A 284 14.83 21.35 7.88
C PRO A 284 14.41 20.15 8.74
N LEU A 285 15.25 19.73 9.68
CA LEU A 285 15.02 18.55 10.51
C LEU A 285 14.83 18.91 11.99
N ILE A 286 13.91 18.21 12.66
CA ILE A 286 13.73 18.23 14.12
C ILE A 286 13.81 16.79 14.60
N PHE A 287 14.73 16.50 15.52
CA PHE A 287 14.83 15.17 16.12
C PHE A 287 13.86 15.05 17.30
N GLU A 288 13.07 13.97 17.28
CA GLU A 288 12.06 13.64 18.27
C GLU A 288 12.41 12.32 18.98
N PRO A 289 11.83 12.05 20.16
CA PRO A 289 11.87 10.71 20.75
C PRO A 289 11.34 9.63 19.78
N ARG A 290 11.72 8.38 20.01
CA ARG A 290 11.19 7.24 19.25
C ARG A 290 9.67 7.21 19.30
N ARG A 291 9.04 6.99 18.16
CA ARG A 291 7.58 6.83 18.08
C ARG A 291 7.19 5.43 18.57
N PRO A 292 6.21 5.30 19.48
CA PRO A 292 5.75 4.00 19.94
C PRO A 292 5.35 3.08 18.78
N GLY A 293 5.88 1.85 18.79
CA GLY A 293 5.61 0.83 17.77
C GLY A 293 6.61 0.77 16.62
N ASP A 294 7.47 1.76 16.43
CA ASP A 294 8.51 1.73 15.39
C ASP A 294 9.69 0.81 15.77
N ILE A 295 10.09 -0.04 14.83
CA ILE A 295 11.28 -0.92 14.93
C ILE A 295 12.52 -0.27 14.31
N ALA A 296 13.70 -0.74 14.69
CA ALA A 296 14.98 -0.19 14.22
C ALA A 296 15.15 -0.35 12.70
N ALA A 297 15.16 -1.58 12.21
CA ALA A 297 15.39 -1.89 10.80
C ALA A 297 14.45 -2.98 10.30
N CYS A 298 14.05 -2.90 9.03
CA CYS A 298 13.19 -3.88 8.38
C CYS A 298 13.35 -3.83 6.86
N TRP A 299 13.85 -4.91 6.23
CA TRP A 299 13.94 -5.04 4.78
C TRP A 299 13.71 -6.47 4.29
N SER A 300 13.32 -6.61 3.03
CA SER A 300 12.86 -7.88 2.46
C SER A 300 14.00 -8.76 1.93
N ASP A 301 13.76 -10.06 1.83
CA ASP A 301 14.37 -10.90 0.80
C ASP A 301 13.33 -11.08 -0.31
N PRO A 302 13.50 -10.45 -1.49
CA PRO A 302 12.54 -10.54 -2.59
C PRO A 302 12.74 -11.82 -3.44
N GLY A 303 13.60 -12.74 -3.02
CA GLY A 303 14.01 -13.90 -3.80
C GLY A 303 12.86 -14.84 -4.18
N LYS A 304 11.83 -14.98 -3.35
CA LYS A 304 10.66 -15.81 -3.66
C LYS A 304 9.82 -15.20 -4.78
N ALA A 305 9.51 -13.90 -4.70
CA ALA A 305 8.79 -13.19 -5.75
C ALA A 305 9.55 -13.27 -7.10
N ALA A 306 10.88 -13.15 -7.07
CA ALA A 306 11.71 -13.32 -8.26
C ALA A 306 11.59 -14.71 -8.90
N ARG A 307 11.49 -15.79 -8.10
CA ARG A 307 11.42 -17.17 -8.60
C ARG A 307 10.01 -17.56 -9.05
N GLU A 308 8.98 -17.12 -8.32
CA GLU A 308 7.61 -17.61 -8.51
C GLU A 308 6.74 -16.68 -9.35
N LEU A 309 7.04 -15.37 -9.35
CA LEU A 309 6.27 -14.34 -10.06
C LEU A 309 7.02 -13.75 -11.25
N ASP A 310 8.29 -14.11 -11.44
CA ASP A 310 9.21 -13.44 -12.38
C ASP A 310 9.21 -11.91 -12.19
N TRP A 311 9.21 -11.49 -10.92
CA TRP A 311 9.10 -10.08 -10.53
C TRP A 311 10.28 -9.66 -9.66
N ARG A 312 10.85 -8.49 -9.95
CA ARG A 312 11.85 -7.81 -9.13
C ARG A 312 11.64 -6.31 -9.22
N ALA A 313 11.86 -5.59 -8.12
CA ALA A 313 11.88 -4.14 -8.15
C ALA A 313 12.98 -3.61 -9.08
N ARG A 314 12.65 -2.63 -9.92
CA ARG A 314 13.54 -2.06 -10.95
C ARG A 314 13.95 -0.63 -10.65
N PHE A 315 13.13 0.11 -9.91
CA PHE A 315 13.42 1.49 -9.56
C PHE A 315 14.28 1.55 -8.30
N ASN A 316 15.32 2.40 -8.31
CA ASN A 316 16.13 2.69 -7.15
C ASN A 316 15.55 3.87 -6.34
N LEU A 317 16.15 4.19 -5.20
CA LEU A 317 15.72 5.30 -4.34
C LEU A 317 15.66 6.64 -5.10
N ASP A 318 16.62 6.90 -5.98
CA ASP A 318 16.66 8.16 -6.72
C ASP A 318 15.46 8.30 -7.68
N SER A 319 15.09 7.24 -8.39
CA SER A 319 13.89 7.24 -9.24
C SER A 319 12.62 7.42 -8.41
N MET A 320 12.51 6.74 -7.27
CA MET A 320 11.36 6.88 -6.35
C MET A 320 11.17 8.32 -5.91
N LEU A 321 12.24 8.98 -5.46
CA LEU A 321 12.17 10.36 -4.99
C LEU A 321 11.94 11.35 -6.13
N THR A 322 12.52 11.10 -7.31
CA THR A 322 12.33 11.91 -8.51
C THR A 322 10.86 11.93 -8.94
N ASP A 323 10.23 10.76 -9.05
CA ASP A 323 8.84 10.66 -9.51
C ASP A 323 7.87 11.24 -8.46
N ALA A 324 8.11 10.96 -7.18
CA ALA A 324 7.35 11.57 -6.10
C ALA A 324 7.44 13.10 -6.09
N TRP A 325 8.65 13.64 -6.32
CA TRP A 325 8.87 15.08 -6.38
C TRP A 325 8.21 15.70 -7.62
N ARG A 326 8.30 15.04 -8.79
CA ARG A 326 7.60 15.46 -10.02
C ARG A 326 6.11 15.58 -9.77
N TRP A 327 5.49 14.55 -9.20
CA TRP A 327 4.07 14.58 -8.86
C TRP A 327 3.74 15.73 -7.89
N GLN A 328 4.54 15.91 -6.83
CA GLN A 328 4.29 16.96 -5.83
C GLN A 328 4.43 18.38 -6.41
N CYS A 329 5.36 18.59 -7.35
CA CYS A 329 5.53 19.85 -8.07
C CYS A 329 4.33 20.16 -8.97
N MET A 330 3.83 19.16 -9.68
CA MET A 330 2.67 19.30 -10.58
C MET A 330 1.34 19.40 -9.82
N ASN A 331 1.28 18.87 -8.60
CA ASN A 331 0.09 18.82 -7.76
C ASN A 331 0.41 19.37 -6.35
N PRO A 332 0.70 20.68 -6.21
CA PRO A 332 1.17 21.26 -4.94
C PRO A 332 0.16 21.14 -3.80
N GLN A 333 -1.13 21.03 -4.12
CA GLN A 333 -2.24 20.82 -3.17
C GLN A 333 -2.77 19.38 -3.18
N GLY A 334 -1.98 18.45 -3.74
CA GLY A 334 -2.46 17.10 -4.06
C GLY A 334 -3.62 17.17 -5.04
N TYR A 335 -4.66 16.38 -4.79
CA TYR A 335 -5.87 16.34 -5.63
C TYR A 335 -6.97 17.34 -5.24
N ARG A 336 -6.69 18.26 -4.31
CA ARG A 336 -7.68 19.29 -3.95
C ARG A 336 -7.84 20.26 -5.13
N PRO A 337 -9.07 20.72 -5.43
CA PRO A 337 -9.26 21.76 -6.42
C PRO A 337 -8.39 22.96 -6.05
N THR A 338 -7.60 23.46 -6.99
CA THR A 338 -6.99 24.78 -6.86
C THR A 338 -8.14 25.76 -6.69
N ALA A 339 -8.21 26.44 -5.53
CA ALA A 339 -9.10 27.58 -5.41
C ALA A 339 -8.70 28.52 -6.55
N LEU A 340 -9.58 28.71 -7.54
CA LEU A 340 -9.41 29.74 -8.53
C LEU A 340 -9.30 31.04 -7.74
N VAL A 341 -8.10 31.61 -7.71
CA VAL A 341 -7.91 32.97 -7.22
C VAL A 341 -8.66 33.83 -8.22
N SER A 342 -9.88 34.23 -7.84
CA SER A 342 -10.73 35.14 -8.60
C SER A 342 -10.10 36.53 -8.67
#